data_AF-X0Y025-F1
#
_entry.id   AF-X0Y025-F1
#
_cell.length_a   1.000
_cell.length_b   1.000
_cell.length_c   1.000
_cell.angle_alpha   90.00
_cell.angle_beta   90.00
_cell.angle_gamma   90.00
#
_symmetry.space_group_name_H-M   'P 1'
#
loop_
_entity.id
_entity.type
_entity.pdbx_description
1 polymer ?
#
loop_
_entity_poly.entity_id
_entity_poly.type
_entity_poly.pdbx_seq_one_letter_code
_entity_poly.pdbx_strand_id
1 'polypeptide(L)'
;HWYFEDEQIIQLLEATRAEVDPVARMAIYEQLQPLIADHALAFYPYQKPTLFAHQAYIVGPKESIGQVGPSENMRNWRINLTLKEELR
;
A
#
# COMPACT_ATOMS: atom_id res chain seq x y z
N HIS A 1 6.57 10.45 23.93
CA HIS A 1 5.45 9.54 24.24
C HIS A 1 5.12 8.76 23.00
N TRP A 2 5.06 7.45 23.11
CA TRP A 2 4.70 6.60 21.98
C TRP A 2 3.18 6.37 21.99
N TYR A 3 2.56 6.26 20.82
CA TYR A 3 1.11 6.10 20.69
C TYR A 3 0.56 4.80 21.34
N PHE A 4 1.42 3.81 21.57
CA PHE A 4 1.06 2.53 22.18
C PHE A 4 0.95 2.56 23.72
N GLU A 5 1.09 3.73 24.33
CA GLU A 5 0.81 3.96 25.75
C GLU A 5 -0.52 4.72 25.96
N ASP A 6 -1.16 5.18 24.87
CA ASP A 6 -2.41 5.92 24.94
C ASP A 6 -3.62 4.95 24.95
N GLU A 7 -4.37 4.97 26.04
CA GLU A 7 -5.51 4.06 26.25
C GLU A 7 -6.62 4.25 25.21
N GLN A 8 -6.85 5.48 24.75
CA GLN A 8 -7.86 5.76 23.73
C GLN A 8 -7.46 5.17 22.38
N ILE A 9 -6.18 5.33 22.00
CA ILE A 9 -5.62 4.71 20.79
C ILE A 9 -5.71 3.18 20.84
N ILE A 10 -5.37 2.58 21.99
CA ILE A 10 -5.46 1.12 22.18
C ILE A 10 -6.91 0.64 22.04
N GLN A 11 -7.87 1.32 22.68
CA GLN A 11 -9.29 0.97 22.60
C GLN A 11 -9.81 1.02 21.16
N LEU A 12 -9.46 2.06 20.41
CA LEU A 12 -9.84 2.20 19.00
C LEU A 12 -9.20 1.09 18.16
N LEU A 13 -7.92 0.74 18.39
CA LEU A 13 -7.26 -0.36 17.71
C LEU A 13 -7.96 -1.70 17.97
N GLU A 14 -8.34 -2.01 19.22
CA GLU A 14 -9.10 -3.22 19.52
C GLU A 14 -10.50 -3.19 18.87
N ALA A 15 -11.17 -2.04 18.85
CA ALA A 15 -12.45 -1.90 18.14
C ALA A 15 -12.32 -2.20 16.64
N THR A 16 -11.24 -1.76 15.99
CA THR A 16 -10.99 -2.12 14.57
C THR A 16 -10.80 -3.62 14.34
N ARG A 17 -10.28 -4.35 15.33
CA ARG A 17 -10.07 -5.81 15.25
C ARG A 17 -11.37 -6.58 15.45
N ALA A 18 -12.27 -6.04 16.27
CA ALA A 18 -13.56 -6.65 16.57
C ALA A 18 -14.63 -6.35 15.50
N GLU A 19 -14.53 -5.22 14.79
CA GLU A 19 -15.49 -4.82 13.76
C GLU A 19 -15.30 -5.58 12.45
N VAL A 20 -16.38 -6.22 11.98
CA VAL A 20 -16.41 -7.08 10.79
C VAL A 20 -16.90 -6.31 9.56
N ASP A 21 -17.79 -5.32 9.74
CA ASP A 21 -18.25 -4.47 8.65
C ASP A 21 -17.12 -3.54 8.18
N PRO A 22 -16.67 -3.64 6.91
CA PRO A 22 -15.59 -2.80 6.40
C PRO A 22 -15.90 -1.30 6.47
N VAL A 23 -17.17 -0.90 6.30
CA VAL A 23 -17.57 0.52 6.32
C VAL A 23 -17.51 1.06 7.74
N ALA A 24 -18.12 0.36 8.70
CA ALA A 24 -18.01 0.72 10.12
C ALA A 24 -16.55 0.72 10.60
N ARG A 25 -15.74 -0.27 10.19
CA ARG A 25 -14.32 -0.32 10.53
C ARG A 25 -13.53 0.86 9.95
N MET A 26 -13.86 1.32 8.75
CA MET A 26 -13.24 2.52 8.16
C MET A 26 -13.50 3.77 9.01
N ALA A 27 -14.73 3.95 9.49
CA ALA A 27 -15.07 5.08 10.36
C ALA A 27 -14.27 5.10 11.67
N ILE A 28 -13.87 3.93 12.20
CA ILE A 28 -12.97 3.84 13.36
C ILE A 28 -11.54 4.26 12.96
N TYR A 29 -11.05 3.83 11.79
CA TYR A 29 -9.73 4.27 11.30
C TYR A 29 -9.65 5.78 11.09
N GLU A 30 -10.70 6.41 10.59
CA GLU A 30 -10.75 7.87 10.40
C GLU A 30 -10.64 8.64 11.73
N GLN A 31 -11.18 8.08 12.83
CA GLN A 31 -11.02 8.64 14.18
C GLN A 31 -9.63 8.40 14.76
N LEU A 32 -9.04 7.24 14.47
CA LEU A 32 -7.75 6.82 15.01
C LEU A 32 -6.56 7.57 14.37
N GLN A 33 -6.61 7.82 13.06
CA GLN A 33 -5.52 8.44 12.30
C GLN A 33 -5.01 9.78 12.89
N PRO A 34 -5.86 10.77 13.22
CA PRO A 34 -5.38 12.03 13.79
C PRO A 34 -4.73 11.84 15.17
N LEU A 35 -5.26 10.95 16.02
CA LEU A 35 -4.68 10.66 17.34
C LEU A 35 -3.26 10.08 17.20
N ILE A 36 -3.06 9.16 16.26
CA ILE A 36 -1.71 8.64 15.98
C ILE A 36 -0.79 9.74 15.45
N ALA A 37 -1.31 10.62 14.57
CA ALA A 37 -0.54 11.72 14.00
C ALA A 37 -0.08 12.72 15.08
N ASP A 38 -0.92 13.02 16.07
CA ASP A 38 -0.58 13.90 17.20
C ASP A 38 0.54 13.31 18.07
N HIS A 39 0.63 11.98 18.15
CA HIS A 39 1.70 11.26 18.85
C HIS A 39 2.93 10.99 17.96
N ALA A 40 2.86 11.24 16.65
CA ALA A 40 3.91 10.88 15.71
C ALA A 40 5.14 11.78 15.89
N LEU A 41 6.23 11.21 16.39
CA LEU A 41 7.54 11.86 16.43
C LEU A 41 8.17 11.99 15.03
N ALA A 42 7.62 11.30 14.02
CA ALA A 42 8.12 11.28 12.66
C ALA A 42 7.05 11.82 11.70
N PHE A 43 7.39 12.92 11.02
CA PHE A 43 6.65 13.44 9.88
C PHE A 43 6.62 12.40 8.75
N TYR A 44 5.46 12.14 8.17
CA TYR A 44 5.33 11.33 6.95
C TYR A 44 5.32 12.27 5.74
N PRO A 45 6.48 12.52 5.08
CA PRO A 45 6.60 13.62 4.14
C PRO A 45 5.92 13.35 2.80
N TYR A 46 6.00 12.11 2.31
CA TYR A 46 5.42 11.68 1.05
C TYR A 46 5.53 10.15 0.91
N GLN A 47 4.70 9.58 0.04
CA GLN A 47 4.86 8.20 -0.42
C GLN A 47 5.91 8.14 -1.54
N LYS A 48 6.97 7.34 -1.35
CA LYS A 48 8.03 7.20 -2.37
C LYS A 48 7.48 6.45 -3.59
N PRO A 49 7.62 6.98 -4.82
CA PRO A 49 7.27 6.23 -6.03
C PRO A 49 8.25 5.08 -6.23
N THR A 50 7.72 3.89 -6.52
CA THR A 50 8.53 2.72 -6.90
C THR A 50 8.88 2.83 -8.39
N LEU A 51 10.17 2.85 -8.72
CA LEU A 51 10.63 2.81 -10.10
C LEU A 51 10.83 1.35 -10.54
N PHE A 52 10.18 0.96 -11.63
CA PHE A 52 10.35 -0.34 -12.26
C PHE A 52 10.63 -0.17 -13.75
N ALA A 53 11.73 -0.75 -14.21
CA ALA A 53 12.13 -0.74 -15.61
C ALA A 53 11.99 -2.14 -16.20
N HIS A 54 11.37 -2.24 -17.37
CA HIS A 54 11.28 -3.46 -18.15
C HIS A 54 11.45 -3.14 -19.63
N GLN A 55 11.77 -4.15 -20.44
CA GLN A 55 11.84 -3.96 -21.89
C GLN A 55 10.47 -3.58 -22.45
N ALA A 56 10.44 -2.65 -23.40
CA ALA A 56 9.21 -2.10 -23.98
C ALA A 56 8.32 -3.17 -24.64
N TYR A 57 8.91 -4.30 -25.07
CA TYR A 57 8.17 -5.43 -25.64
C TYR A 57 7.53 -6.36 -24.59
N ILE A 58 7.74 -6.12 -23.29
CA ILE A 58 7.07 -6.84 -22.21
C ILE A 58 5.75 -6.13 -21.88
N VAL A 59 4.65 -6.85 -21.99
CA VAL A 59 3.29 -6.39 -21.69
C VAL A 59 2.83 -7.01 -20.37
N GLY A 60 2.23 -6.22 -19.49
CA GLY A 60 1.60 -6.72 -18.26
C GLY A 60 2.19 -6.27 -16.91
N PRO A 61 3.47 -5.83 -16.78
CA PRO A 61 3.96 -5.33 -15.50
C PRO A 61 3.07 -4.24 -14.92
N LYS A 62 2.55 -4.48 -13.71
CA LYS A 62 1.72 -3.53 -12.97
C LYS A 62 1.87 -3.82 -11.48
N GLU A 63 2.12 -2.76 -10.71
CA GLU A 63 2.15 -2.82 -9.26
C GLU A 63 0.77 -2.43 -8.71
N SER A 64 0.16 -3.31 -7.92
CA SER A 64 -1.05 -3.01 -7.14
C SER A 64 -0.79 -3.09 -5.64
N ILE A 65 0.17 -3.91 -5.22
CA ILE A 65 0.59 -4.08 -3.82
C ILE A 65 2.03 -3.60 -3.68
N GLY A 66 2.23 -2.43 -3.05
CA GLY A 66 3.54 -1.80 -2.94
C GLY A 66 4.63 -2.61 -2.22
N GLN A 67 4.24 -3.55 -1.36
CA GLN A 67 5.18 -4.44 -0.65
C GLN A 67 5.66 -5.62 -1.50
N VAL A 68 4.89 -6.03 -2.52
CA VAL A 68 5.22 -7.15 -3.42
C VAL A 68 5.91 -6.62 -4.67
N GLY A 69 5.51 -5.44 -5.13
CA GLY A 69 5.99 -4.84 -6.36
C GLY A 69 5.33 -5.44 -7.61
N PRO A 70 5.87 -5.14 -8.81
CA PRO A 70 5.25 -5.49 -10.08
C PRO A 70 5.12 -7.00 -10.34
N SER A 71 5.88 -7.83 -9.61
CA SER A 71 5.88 -9.29 -9.78
C SER A 71 4.59 -9.97 -9.30
N GLU A 72 3.75 -9.27 -8.54
CA GLU A 72 2.41 -9.71 -8.10
C GLU A 72 1.59 -10.36 -9.23
N ASN A 73 1.67 -9.79 -10.44
CA ASN A 73 0.89 -10.22 -11.58
C ASN A 73 1.75 -10.87 -12.68
N MET A 74 2.96 -11.35 -12.37
CA MET A 74 3.92 -11.88 -13.34
C MET A 74 3.36 -13.01 -14.22
N ARG A 75 2.43 -13.82 -13.69
CA ARG A 75 1.71 -14.86 -14.44
C ARG A 75 0.91 -14.32 -15.65
N ASN A 76 0.59 -13.03 -15.67
CA ASN A 76 -0.14 -12.38 -16.74
C ASN A 76 0.79 -11.69 -17.75
N TRP A 77 2.11 -11.70 -17.52
CA TRP A 77 3.05 -11.01 -18.39
C TRP A 77 3.22 -11.76 -19.71
N ARG A 78 3.41 -10.99 -20.78
CA ARG A 78 3.55 -11.51 -22.14
C ARG A 78 4.66 -10.79 -22.87
N ILE A 79 5.27 -11.49 -23.82
CA ILE A 79 6.26 -10.91 -24.73
C ILE A 79 5.56 -10.63 -26.06
N ASN A 80 5.60 -9.37 -26.51
CA ASN A 80 5.25 -9.03 -27.88
C ASN A 80 6.44 -9.36 -28.79
N LEU A 81 6.36 -10.48 -29.51
CA LEU A 81 7.44 -10.96 -30.37
C LEU A 81 7.69 -10.03 -31.55
N THR A 82 6.63 -9.51 -32.18
CA THR A 82 6.73 -8.56 -33.29
C THR A 82 7.48 -7.30 -32.87
N LEU A 83 7.07 -6.68 -31.76
CA LEU A 83 7.75 -5.48 -31.25
C LEU A 83 9.20 -5.75 -30.82
N LYS A 84 9.49 -6.96 -30.30
CA LYS A 84 10.85 -7.36 -29.96
C LYS A 84 11.76 -7.45 -31.18
N GLU A 85 11.23 -7.91 -32.31
CA GLU A 85 11.96 -7.97 -33.58
C GLU A 85 12.19 -6.57 -34.17
N GLU A 86 11.22 -5.67 -34.05
CA GLU A 86 11.33 -4.27 -34.51
C GLU A 86 12.34 -3.43 -33.71
N LEU A 87 12.54 -3.74 -32.43
CA LEU A 87 13.46 -3.03 -31.52
C LEU A 87 14.88 -3.59 -31.51
N ARG A 88 15.18 -4.60 -32.34
CA ARG A 88 16.50 -5.23 -32.46
C ARG A 88 17.41 -4.48 -33.41
#